data_AF-A0A813IJ64-F1
#
_entry.id   AF-A0A813IJ64-F1
#
_cell.length_a   1.000
_cell.length_b   1.000
_cell.length_c   1.000
_cell.angle_alpha   90.00
_cell.angle_beta   90.00
_cell.angle_gamma   90.00
#
_symmetry.space_group_name_H-M   'P 1'
#
loop_
_entity.id
_entity.type
_entity.pdbx_description
1 polymer ?
#
loop_
_entity_poly.entity_id
_entity_poly.type
_entity_poly.pdbx_seq_one_letter_code
_entity_poly.pdbx_strand_id
1 'polypeptide(L)'
;MMALGPDRLYVDCTFGRGGHTKHILSMLSASGLVKAFDIDPSAVQAGKVLEGHDGRFEILHAPFGDLGSRVHEPIAGILLDLGVSSPQLDDARRGFSLKNKKDGPLDFRMNQQVGIPASEWLQAVSASQLAWVISSVGYRMDPLLVERIAESILRGQQRVSCFSLTSQFARFLQELDQDFQDEHPGLNLTKLVFYAIRVFLNREMEQLQRVLEAAFQLLEPFGRCVIITFNRWESVAVRRFLRAHEEPPRTATEISPSAALPPTSDNNSNNNNTPSSEKKQRLAELYPLLGSDGAFAVRRTARPAKPTPEELHKNQRSHSSMLHVLEKVPRSVC
;
A
#
# COMPACT_ATOMS: atom_id res chain seq x y z
N MET A 1 6.74 14.83 10.93
CA MET A 1 5.96 16.01 10.51
C MET A 1 6.04 16.12 9.00
N MET A 2 4.92 16.20 8.28
CA MET A 2 4.89 16.21 6.82
C MET A 2 5.26 17.58 6.21
N ALA A 3 5.06 18.68 6.97
CA ALA A 3 5.13 20.03 6.43
C ALA A 3 6.56 20.55 6.24
N LEU A 4 6.84 21.06 5.04
CA LEU A 4 8.05 21.81 4.65
C LEU A 4 7.81 23.33 4.58
N GLY A 5 6.60 23.79 4.84
CA GLY A 5 6.23 25.20 4.86
C GLY A 5 4.72 25.43 4.69
N PRO A 6 4.18 26.57 5.14
CA PRO A 6 2.74 26.83 5.13
C PRO A 6 2.18 27.27 3.76
N ASP A 7 3.04 27.72 2.84
CA ASP A 7 2.66 28.25 1.51
C ASP A 7 2.81 27.22 0.36
N ARG A 8 2.82 25.93 0.69
CA ARG A 8 3.12 24.85 -0.27
C ARG A 8 1.88 24.02 -0.61
N LEU A 9 1.99 23.25 -1.69
CA LEU A 9 1.00 22.24 -2.07
C LEU A 9 1.26 20.91 -1.35
N TYR A 10 0.21 20.37 -0.75
CA TYR A 10 0.19 19.02 -0.17
C TYR A 10 -0.88 18.17 -0.83
N VAL A 11 -0.67 16.85 -0.85
CA VAL A 11 -1.62 15.90 -1.41
C VAL A 11 -2.08 14.89 -0.35
N ASP A 12 -3.38 14.72 -0.19
CA ASP A 12 -3.99 13.63 0.59
C ASP A 12 -4.60 12.61 -0.37
N CYS A 13 -3.92 11.50 -0.62
CA CYS A 13 -4.34 10.50 -1.60
C CYS A 13 -5.54 9.65 -1.16
N THR A 14 -6.03 9.82 0.07
CA THR A 14 -7.02 8.95 0.70
C THR A 14 -7.91 9.79 1.60
N PHE A 15 -8.62 10.76 1.01
CA PHE A 15 -9.40 11.79 1.72
C PHE A 15 -10.30 11.19 2.81
N GLY A 16 -11.10 10.16 2.47
CA GLY A 16 -12.03 9.49 3.36
C GLY A 16 -13.08 10.43 3.95
N ARG A 17 -12.79 11.01 5.12
CA ARG A 17 -13.64 12.02 5.79
C ARG A 17 -12.92 13.35 6.06
N GLY A 18 -11.73 13.51 5.48
CA GLY A 18 -10.94 14.73 5.53
C GLY A 18 -10.29 15.02 6.88
N GLY A 19 -10.15 14.02 7.76
CA GLY A 19 -9.50 14.22 9.07
C GLY A 19 -8.06 14.72 8.92
N HIS A 20 -7.27 14.03 8.10
CA HIS A 20 -5.90 14.43 7.78
C HIS A 20 -5.85 15.70 6.92
N THR A 21 -6.63 15.77 5.85
CA THR A 21 -6.80 16.99 5.03
C THR A 21 -7.05 18.25 5.88
N LYS A 22 -8.03 18.22 6.80
CA LYS A 22 -8.35 19.36 7.69
C LYS A 22 -7.18 19.72 8.60
N HIS A 23 -6.47 18.72 9.12
CA HIS A 23 -5.30 18.96 9.93
C HIS A 23 -4.17 19.62 9.12
N ILE A 24 -3.95 19.18 7.87
CA ILE A 24 -3.00 19.82 6.96
C ILE A 24 -3.41 21.27 6.71
N LEU A 25 -4.65 21.52 6.29
CA LEU A 25 -5.18 22.88 6.05
C LEU A 25 -5.04 23.82 7.26
N SER A 26 -5.16 23.29 8.49
CA SER A 26 -4.99 24.07 9.72
C SER A 26 -3.55 24.57 9.96
N MET A 27 -2.57 23.97 9.28
CA MET A 27 -1.16 24.37 9.36
C MET A 27 -0.72 25.23 8.17
N LEU A 28 -1.59 25.44 7.18
CA LEU A 28 -1.28 26.22 5.97
C LEU A 28 -1.65 27.69 6.14
N SER A 29 -0.93 28.55 5.42
CA SER A 29 -1.29 29.95 5.24
C SER A 29 -2.44 30.09 4.24
N ALA A 30 -2.79 31.34 3.90
CA ALA A 30 -3.74 31.62 2.82
C ALA A 30 -3.25 31.18 1.42
N SER A 31 -1.94 31.00 1.25
CA SER A 31 -1.31 30.63 -0.03
C SER A 31 -1.03 29.13 -0.16
N GLY A 32 -1.10 28.38 0.93
CA GLY A 32 -0.93 26.92 0.90
C GLY A 32 -2.15 26.24 0.29
N LEU A 33 -1.92 25.08 -0.34
CA LEU A 33 -2.96 24.33 -1.06
C LEU A 33 -2.98 22.87 -0.61
N VAL A 34 -4.16 22.25 -0.65
CA VAL A 34 -4.33 20.80 -0.48
C VAL A 34 -5.19 20.25 -1.60
N LYS A 35 -4.64 19.29 -2.36
CA LYS A 35 -5.42 18.45 -3.26
C LYS A 35 -5.66 17.11 -2.60
N ALA A 36 -6.87 16.59 -2.63
CA ALA A 36 -7.15 15.25 -2.12
C ALA A 36 -7.81 14.35 -3.15
N PHE A 37 -7.56 13.05 -3.03
CA PHE A 37 -8.13 12.02 -3.88
C PHE A 37 -9.05 11.11 -3.07
N ASP A 38 -10.15 10.69 -3.70
CA ASP A 38 -10.91 9.54 -3.25
C ASP A 38 -11.68 8.93 -4.43
N ILE A 39 -11.90 7.63 -4.40
CA ILE A 39 -12.73 6.92 -5.37
C ILE A 39 -14.17 6.75 -4.88
N ASP A 40 -14.38 6.84 -3.57
CA ASP A 40 -15.69 6.66 -2.96
C ASP A 40 -16.56 7.91 -3.16
N PRO A 41 -17.69 7.82 -3.90
CA PRO A 41 -18.55 8.97 -4.15
C PRO A 41 -19.03 9.66 -2.86
N SER A 42 -19.20 8.90 -1.77
CA SER A 42 -19.62 9.47 -0.49
C SER A 42 -18.52 10.24 0.23
N ALA A 43 -17.25 9.90 -0.01
CA ALA A 43 -16.10 10.66 0.47
C ALA A 43 -15.92 11.93 -0.37
N VAL A 44 -16.03 11.81 -1.70
CA VAL A 44 -16.00 12.94 -2.63
C VAL A 44 -17.08 13.96 -2.30
N GLN A 45 -18.30 13.54 -2.02
CA GLN A 45 -19.38 14.46 -1.62
C GLN A 45 -19.03 15.25 -0.36
N ALA A 46 -18.43 14.59 0.65
CA ALA A 46 -17.95 15.26 1.85
C ALA A 46 -16.79 16.23 1.55
N GLY A 47 -15.91 15.86 0.61
CA GLY A 47 -14.86 16.73 0.09
C GLY A 47 -15.42 17.97 -0.61
N LYS A 48 -16.45 17.82 -1.44
CA LYS A 48 -17.08 18.95 -2.14
C LYS A 48 -17.71 19.95 -1.19
N VAL A 49 -18.23 19.49 -0.06
CA VAL A 49 -18.65 20.39 1.03
C VAL A 49 -17.45 21.16 1.56
N LEU A 50 -16.33 20.51 1.87
CA LEU A 50 -15.12 21.20 2.37
C LEU A 50 -14.53 22.19 1.36
N GLU A 51 -14.48 21.81 0.08
CA GLU A 51 -14.01 22.65 -1.04
C GLU A 51 -14.83 23.93 -1.17
N GLY A 52 -16.15 23.86 -0.94
CA GLY A 52 -17.02 25.04 -0.90
C GLY A 52 -16.80 25.98 0.30
N HIS A 53 -16.13 25.52 1.36
CA HIS A 53 -15.84 26.33 2.56
C HIS A 53 -14.40 26.86 2.61
N ASP A 54 -13.44 26.18 1.99
CA ASP A 54 -12.02 26.56 2.00
C ASP A 54 -11.45 26.49 0.59
N GLY A 55 -11.24 27.65 -0.03
CA GLY A 55 -10.74 27.77 -1.41
C GLY A 55 -9.30 27.29 -1.62
N ARG A 56 -8.60 26.90 -0.55
CA ARG A 56 -7.27 26.25 -0.63
C ARG A 56 -7.36 24.75 -0.90
N PHE A 57 -8.55 24.17 -0.81
CA PHE A 57 -8.78 22.74 -0.91
C PHE A 57 -9.45 22.37 -2.23
N GLU A 58 -8.99 21.28 -2.85
CA GLU A 58 -9.60 20.68 -4.03
C GLU A 58 -9.79 19.17 -3.81
N ILE A 59 -10.98 18.65 -4.08
CA ILE A 59 -11.26 17.20 -4.08
C ILE A 59 -11.34 16.65 -5.50
N LEU A 60 -10.56 15.59 -5.75
CA LEU A 60 -10.47 14.87 -7.01
C LEU A 60 -11.17 13.50 -6.86
N HIS A 61 -12.25 13.29 -7.62
CA HIS A 61 -12.89 11.97 -7.73
C HIS A 61 -12.10 11.10 -8.70
N ALA A 62 -10.98 10.56 -8.22
CA ALA A 62 -10.07 9.76 -9.00
C ALA A 62 -9.32 8.77 -8.10
N PRO A 63 -8.89 7.62 -8.64
CA PRO A 63 -7.99 6.74 -7.92
C PRO A 63 -6.64 7.45 -7.74
N PHE A 64 -6.00 7.22 -6.59
CA PHE A 64 -4.75 7.91 -6.27
C PHE A 64 -3.58 7.51 -7.17
N GLY A 65 -3.61 6.37 -7.86
CA GLY A 65 -2.60 6.04 -8.87
C GLY A 65 -2.65 6.92 -10.11
N ASP A 66 -3.72 7.72 -10.29
CA ASP A 66 -3.81 8.74 -11.34
C ASP A 66 -3.06 10.03 -10.97
N LEU A 67 -2.39 10.09 -9.81
CA LEU A 67 -1.68 11.28 -9.30
C LEU A 67 -0.85 12.00 -10.39
N GLY A 68 -0.01 11.27 -11.12
CA GLY A 68 0.87 11.85 -12.14
C GLY A 68 0.14 12.47 -13.35
N SER A 69 -1.12 12.10 -13.56
CA SER A 69 -1.98 12.67 -14.61
C SER A 69 -2.89 13.80 -14.12
N ARG A 70 -3.04 13.95 -12.80
CA ARG A 70 -3.98 14.88 -12.17
C ARG A 70 -3.30 16.04 -11.44
N VAL A 71 -2.05 15.87 -11.06
CA VAL A 71 -1.24 16.89 -10.39
C VAL A 71 0.02 17.11 -11.23
N HIS A 72 0.26 18.37 -11.58
CA HIS A 72 1.39 18.76 -12.43
C HIS A 72 2.35 19.70 -11.70
N GLU A 73 1.90 20.25 -10.58
CA GLU A 73 2.68 21.13 -9.73
C GLU A 73 3.59 20.32 -8.79
N PRO A 74 4.78 20.84 -8.45
CA PRO A 74 5.59 20.26 -7.38
C PRO A 74 4.84 20.21 -6.06
N ILE A 75 5.00 19.12 -5.32
CA ILE A 75 4.33 18.91 -4.03
C ILE A 75 5.35 18.87 -2.88
N ALA A 76 5.05 19.52 -1.77
CA ALA A 76 5.91 19.51 -0.58
C ALA A 76 5.71 18.25 0.27
N GLY A 77 4.53 17.65 0.23
CA GLY A 77 4.26 16.41 0.92
C GLY A 77 3.02 15.71 0.42
N ILE A 78 2.99 14.41 0.65
CA ILE A 78 1.92 13.51 0.23
C ILE A 78 1.60 12.52 1.35
N LEU A 79 0.32 12.27 1.56
CA LEU A 79 -0.21 11.33 2.54
C LEU A 79 -0.96 10.19 1.83
N LEU A 80 -0.74 8.97 2.29
CA LEU A 80 -1.44 7.75 1.90
C LEU A 80 -1.90 7.02 3.18
N ASP A 81 -3.17 7.10 3.53
CA ASP A 81 -3.80 6.33 4.61
C ASP A 81 -4.56 5.14 4.01
N LEU A 82 -3.85 4.02 3.87
CA LEU A 82 -4.32 2.90 3.04
C LEU A 82 -5.47 2.11 3.69
N GLY A 83 -6.23 1.39 2.87
CA GLY A 83 -7.29 0.50 3.34
C GLY A 83 -8.67 1.12 3.24
N VAL A 84 -9.57 0.69 4.14
CA VAL A 84 -11.00 1.04 4.08
C VAL A 84 -11.36 2.06 5.15
N SER A 85 -12.20 3.01 4.77
CA SER A 85 -12.67 4.06 5.68
C SER A 85 -13.72 3.54 6.66
N SER A 86 -13.89 4.27 7.77
CA SER A 86 -14.91 3.95 8.79
C SER A 86 -16.33 3.80 8.19
N PRO A 87 -16.82 4.73 7.34
CA PRO A 87 -18.14 4.60 6.74
C PRO A 87 -18.29 3.36 5.83
N GLN A 88 -17.21 2.92 5.16
CA GLN A 88 -17.23 1.70 4.34
C GLN A 88 -17.42 0.44 5.19
N LEU A 89 -16.83 0.41 6.39
CA LEU A 89 -16.98 -0.71 7.33
C LEU A 89 -18.30 -0.64 8.12
N ASP A 90 -18.77 0.57 8.42
CA ASP A 90 -19.91 0.80 9.30
C ASP A 90 -21.26 0.75 8.56
N ASP A 91 -21.30 1.01 7.25
CA ASP A 91 -22.49 0.84 6.42
C ASP A 91 -22.55 -0.57 5.81
N ALA A 92 -23.52 -1.36 6.27
CA ALA A 92 -23.69 -2.74 5.82
C ALA A 92 -23.91 -2.85 4.31
N ARG A 93 -24.55 -1.85 3.68
CA ARG A 93 -24.84 -1.81 2.23
C ARG A 93 -23.58 -1.76 1.37
N ARG A 94 -22.43 -1.47 1.97
CA ARG A 94 -21.13 -1.43 1.30
C ARG A 94 -20.46 -2.81 1.21
N GLY A 95 -20.89 -3.77 2.04
CA GLY A 95 -20.41 -5.15 1.95
C GLY A 95 -18.98 -5.39 2.45
N PHE A 96 -18.36 -4.48 3.20
CA PHE A 96 -17.00 -4.69 3.74
C PHE A 96 -16.95 -5.31 5.14
N SER A 97 -18.10 -5.45 5.81
CA SER A 97 -18.14 -5.99 7.17
C SER A 97 -17.80 -7.49 7.20
N LEU A 98 -16.72 -7.82 7.89
CA LEU A 98 -16.36 -9.20 8.25
C LEU A 98 -17.09 -9.72 9.50
N LYS A 99 -17.81 -8.84 10.21
CA LYS A 99 -18.47 -9.19 11.47
C LYS A 99 -19.97 -9.43 11.22
N ASN A 100 -20.48 -10.56 11.72
CA ASN A 100 -21.87 -11.04 11.62
C ASN A 100 -22.97 -10.07 12.12
N LYS A 101 -22.64 -8.85 12.55
CA LYS A 101 -23.59 -7.88 13.09
C LYS A 101 -24.19 -6.94 12.04
N LYS A 102 -23.61 -6.89 10.83
CA LYS A 102 -24.03 -6.01 9.73
C LYS A 102 -23.88 -6.75 8.40
N ASP A 103 -24.95 -7.43 8.00
CA ASP A 103 -25.01 -8.16 6.73
C ASP A 103 -25.41 -7.23 5.59
N GLY A 104 -24.91 -7.51 4.39
CA GLY A 104 -25.18 -6.69 3.21
C GLY A 104 -24.72 -7.37 1.93
N PRO A 105 -24.86 -6.69 0.78
CA PRO A 105 -24.51 -7.27 -0.51
C PRO A 105 -23.01 -7.60 -0.55
N LEU A 106 -22.67 -8.74 -1.15
CA LEU A 106 -21.28 -9.10 -1.43
C LEU A 106 -20.77 -8.26 -2.59
N ASP A 107 -20.22 -7.08 -2.27
CA ASP A 107 -19.80 -6.06 -3.24
C ASP A 107 -18.28 -5.85 -3.24
N PHE A 108 -17.70 -5.43 -2.11
CA PHE A 108 -16.28 -5.07 -1.93
C PHE A 108 -15.74 -3.91 -2.79
N ARG A 109 -16.53 -3.26 -3.66
CA ARG A 109 -16.07 -2.07 -4.39
C ARG A 109 -16.08 -0.83 -3.50
N MET A 110 -14.96 -0.11 -3.50
CA MET A 110 -14.84 1.20 -2.86
C MET A 110 -15.61 2.27 -3.65
N ASN A 111 -15.67 2.14 -4.97
CA ASN A 111 -16.57 2.90 -5.84
C ASN A 111 -17.65 1.99 -6.44
N GLN A 112 -18.87 2.07 -5.93
CA GLN A 112 -19.99 1.22 -6.37
C GLN A 112 -20.57 1.62 -7.74
N GLN A 113 -20.11 2.74 -8.33
CA GLN A 113 -20.57 3.22 -9.64
C GLN A 113 -19.80 2.61 -10.82
N VAL A 114 -18.67 1.95 -10.56
CA VAL A 114 -17.78 1.40 -11.61
C VAL A 114 -17.35 -0.03 -11.28
N GLY A 115 -17.11 -0.83 -12.31
CA GLY A 115 -16.73 -2.24 -12.15
C GLY A 115 -17.90 -3.12 -11.69
N ILE A 116 -17.60 -4.39 -11.39
CA ILE A 116 -18.59 -5.40 -10.99
C ILE A 116 -18.45 -5.76 -9.50
N PRO A 117 -19.56 -6.01 -8.78
CA PRO A 117 -19.50 -6.44 -7.39
C PRO A 117 -18.90 -7.84 -7.26
N ALA A 118 -18.36 -8.16 -6.09
CA ALA A 118 -17.75 -9.46 -5.79
C ALA A 118 -18.69 -10.66 -6.02
N SER A 119 -19.98 -10.50 -5.74
CA SER A 119 -21.03 -11.50 -6.03
C SER A 119 -21.14 -11.86 -7.52
N GLU A 120 -21.04 -10.88 -8.41
CA GLU A 120 -21.04 -11.11 -9.86
C GLU A 120 -19.68 -11.64 -10.34
N TRP A 121 -18.58 -11.07 -9.83
CA TRP A 121 -17.24 -11.51 -10.19
C TRP A 121 -17.00 -13.00 -9.87
N LEU A 122 -17.47 -13.47 -8.71
CA LEU A 122 -17.38 -14.88 -8.30
C LEU A 122 -18.16 -15.83 -9.21
N GLN A 123 -19.15 -15.35 -9.96
CA GLN A 123 -19.90 -16.17 -10.92
C GLN A 123 -19.14 -16.36 -12.24
N ALA A 124 -18.24 -15.44 -12.60
CA ALA A 124 -17.54 -15.42 -13.88
C ALA A 124 -16.07 -15.83 -13.79
N VAL A 125 -15.46 -15.75 -12.61
CA VAL A 125 -14.02 -16.01 -12.41
C VAL A 125 -13.68 -17.50 -12.58
N SER A 126 -12.54 -17.79 -13.22
CA SER A 126 -12.01 -19.16 -13.26
C SER A 126 -11.34 -19.55 -11.93
N ALA A 127 -11.21 -20.85 -11.67
CA ALA A 127 -10.48 -21.35 -10.50
C ALA A 127 -9.02 -20.85 -10.49
N SER A 128 -8.36 -20.85 -11.64
CA SER A 128 -6.98 -20.36 -11.78
C SER A 128 -6.85 -18.87 -11.47
N GLN A 129 -7.81 -18.05 -11.92
CA GLN A 129 -7.79 -16.62 -11.64
C GLN A 129 -8.08 -16.33 -10.17
N LEU A 130 -9.06 -17.01 -9.55
CA LEU A 130 -9.33 -16.88 -8.12
C LEU A 130 -8.12 -17.32 -7.28
N ALA A 131 -7.46 -18.42 -7.66
CA ALA A 131 -6.24 -18.88 -7.02
C ALA A 131 -5.11 -17.83 -7.14
N TRP A 132 -4.94 -17.24 -8.32
CA TRP A 132 -4.00 -16.14 -8.50
C TRP A 132 -4.32 -14.94 -7.60
N VAL A 133 -5.60 -14.54 -7.50
CA VAL A 133 -6.04 -13.45 -6.61
C VAL A 133 -5.70 -13.75 -5.15
N ILE A 134 -5.99 -14.95 -4.66
CA ILE A 134 -5.70 -15.35 -3.27
C ILE A 134 -4.18 -15.40 -3.03
N SER A 135 -3.41 -16.01 -3.94
CA SER A 135 -1.95 -16.13 -3.81
C SER A 135 -1.23 -14.77 -3.82
N SER A 136 -1.76 -13.79 -4.58
CA SER A 136 -1.22 -12.43 -4.65
C SER A 136 -1.16 -11.72 -3.29
N VAL A 137 -2.02 -12.14 -2.34
CA VAL A 137 -2.06 -11.63 -0.96
C VAL A 137 -1.83 -12.72 0.12
N GLY A 138 -1.48 -13.94 -0.27
CA GLY A 138 -1.34 -15.10 0.65
C GLY A 138 0.06 -15.31 1.24
N TYR A 139 1.12 -14.88 0.54
CA TYR A 139 2.56 -15.04 0.85
C TYR A 139 2.99 -16.46 1.18
N ARG A 140 3.77 -17.07 0.29
CA ARG A 140 4.35 -18.42 0.53
C ARG A 140 3.28 -19.48 0.84
N MET A 141 2.01 -19.21 0.53
CA MET A 141 1.02 -20.27 0.46
C MET A 141 1.42 -21.20 -0.68
N ASP A 142 1.33 -22.49 -0.41
CA ASP A 142 1.53 -23.52 -1.42
C ASP A 142 0.57 -23.26 -2.59
N PRO A 143 1.08 -23.13 -3.84
CA PRO A 143 0.23 -22.99 -5.02
C PRO A 143 -0.89 -24.04 -5.09
N LEU A 144 -0.60 -25.30 -4.72
CA LEU A 144 -1.58 -26.38 -4.73
C LEU A 144 -2.70 -26.18 -3.72
N LEU A 145 -2.36 -25.65 -2.53
CA LEU A 145 -3.36 -25.28 -1.52
C LEU A 145 -4.28 -24.18 -2.04
N VAL A 146 -3.72 -23.15 -2.67
CA VAL A 146 -4.50 -22.01 -3.17
C VAL A 146 -5.44 -22.43 -4.30
N GLU A 147 -5.00 -23.33 -5.19
CA GLU A 147 -5.85 -23.96 -6.20
C GLU A 147 -6.99 -24.75 -5.57
N ARG A 148 -6.71 -25.62 -4.58
CA ARG A 148 -7.74 -26.38 -3.83
C ARG A 148 -8.77 -25.47 -3.17
N ILE A 149 -8.34 -24.36 -2.57
CA ILE A 149 -9.24 -23.37 -1.95
C ILE A 149 -10.14 -22.76 -3.03
N ALA A 150 -9.57 -22.28 -4.13
CA ALA A 150 -10.32 -21.66 -5.22
C ALA A 150 -11.36 -22.61 -5.84
N GLU A 151 -10.96 -23.85 -6.12
CA GLU A 151 -11.87 -24.88 -6.63
C GLU A 151 -12.99 -25.20 -5.65
N SER A 152 -12.69 -25.27 -4.35
CA SER A 152 -13.69 -25.55 -3.32
C SER A 152 -14.68 -24.41 -3.17
N ILE A 153 -14.22 -23.15 -3.27
CA ILE A 153 -15.08 -21.97 -3.32
C ILE A 153 -16.04 -22.02 -4.51
N LEU A 154 -15.53 -22.29 -5.72
CA LEU A 154 -16.36 -22.33 -6.92
C LEU A 154 -17.33 -23.52 -6.94
N ARG A 155 -16.91 -24.69 -6.44
CA ARG A 155 -17.82 -25.84 -6.23
C ARG A 155 -18.92 -25.51 -5.22
N GLY A 156 -18.59 -24.80 -4.15
CA GLY A 156 -19.56 -24.31 -3.18
C GLY A 156 -20.56 -23.34 -3.78
N GLN A 157 -20.07 -22.38 -4.58
CA GLN A 157 -20.89 -21.42 -5.31
C GLN A 157 -21.92 -22.12 -6.23
N GLN A 158 -21.51 -23.17 -6.95
CA GLN A 158 -22.41 -23.93 -7.84
C GLN A 158 -23.59 -24.56 -7.08
N ARG A 159 -23.41 -24.95 -5.81
CA ARG A 159 -24.47 -25.55 -4.99
C ARG A 159 -25.50 -24.53 -4.51
N VAL A 160 -25.09 -23.28 -4.31
CA VAL A 160 -25.96 -22.19 -3.80
C VAL A 160 -26.34 -21.19 -4.88
N SER A 161 -25.98 -21.47 -6.14
CA SER A 161 -26.09 -20.59 -7.32
C SER A 161 -25.27 -19.29 -7.24
N CYS A 162 -25.41 -18.50 -6.18
CA CYS A 162 -24.68 -17.24 -6.00
C CYS A 162 -24.49 -16.90 -4.51
N PHE A 163 -23.31 -16.39 -4.16
CA PHE A 163 -23.09 -15.71 -2.90
C PHE A 163 -23.54 -14.25 -3.02
N SER A 164 -24.74 -13.93 -2.53
CA SER A 164 -25.32 -12.59 -2.64
C SER A 164 -25.03 -11.71 -1.43
N LEU A 165 -24.81 -12.33 -0.27
CA LEU A 165 -24.62 -11.65 1.01
C LEU A 165 -23.24 -11.94 1.61
N THR A 166 -22.68 -10.97 2.33
CA THR A 166 -21.40 -11.15 3.01
C THR A 166 -21.47 -12.21 4.09
N SER A 167 -22.58 -12.31 4.84
CA SER A 167 -22.77 -13.34 5.87
C SER A 167 -22.82 -14.75 5.28
N GLN A 168 -23.46 -14.92 4.13
CA GLN A 168 -23.58 -16.18 3.42
C GLN A 168 -22.19 -16.68 3.00
N PHE A 169 -21.40 -15.80 2.37
CA PHE A 169 -20.06 -16.16 1.92
C PHE A 169 -19.10 -16.38 3.09
N ALA A 170 -19.16 -15.55 4.14
CA ALA A 170 -18.35 -15.70 5.33
C ALA A 170 -18.63 -17.04 6.05
N ARG A 171 -19.91 -17.42 6.19
CA ARG A 171 -20.28 -18.71 6.79
C ARG A 171 -19.72 -19.88 5.98
N PHE A 172 -19.88 -19.84 4.66
CA PHE A 172 -19.31 -20.86 3.78
C PHE A 172 -17.80 -20.98 3.93
N LEU A 173 -17.06 -19.86 3.98
CA LEU A 173 -15.61 -19.88 4.17
C LEU A 173 -15.19 -20.36 5.57
N GLN A 174 -16.00 -20.14 6.60
CA GLN A 174 -15.76 -20.65 7.97
C GLN A 174 -15.98 -22.16 8.08
N GLU A 175 -16.95 -22.69 7.34
CA GLU A 175 -17.15 -24.14 7.20
C GLU A 175 -15.97 -24.76 6.43
N LEU A 176 -15.60 -24.15 5.30
CA LEU A 176 -14.47 -24.58 4.49
C LEU A 176 -13.13 -24.47 5.25
N ASP A 177 -12.98 -23.50 6.16
CA ASP A 177 -11.78 -23.36 7.00
C ASP A 177 -11.45 -24.66 7.75
N GLN A 178 -12.47 -25.44 8.16
CA GLN A 178 -12.28 -26.70 8.90
C GLN A 178 -11.55 -27.76 8.08
N ASP A 179 -11.81 -27.83 6.77
CA ASP A 179 -11.19 -28.80 5.86
C ASP A 179 -9.67 -28.60 5.72
N PHE A 180 -9.15 -27.44 6.13
CA PHE A 180 -7.75 -27.08 6.00
C PHE A 180 -7.03 -26.88 7.34
N GLN A 181 -7.72 -26.93 8.50
CA GLN A 181 -7.05 -26.66 9.79
C GLN A 181 -6.03 -27.72 10.18
N ASP A 182 -6.24 -28.98 9.80
CA ASP A 182 -5.30 -30.07 10.11
C ASP A 182 -3.97 -29.91 9.36
N GLU A 183 -4.02 -29.50 8.08
CA GLU A 183 -2.85 -29.25 7.24
C GLU A 183 -2.22 -27.86 7.50
N HIS A 184 -3.06 -26.86 7.82
CA HIS A 184 -2.69 -25.44 7.91
C HIS A 184 -3.32 -24.75 9.13
N PRO A 185 -2.82 -25.03 10.35
CA PRO A 185 -3.39 -24.50 11.58
C PRO A 185 -3.29 -22.97 11.63
N GLY A 186 -4.40 -22.31 11.96
CA GLY A 186 -4.49 -20.85 12.09
C GLY A 186 -4.76 -20.10 10.79
N LEU A 187 -4.96 -20.82 9.67
CA LEU A 187 -5.50 -20.24 8.45
C LEU A 187 -6.90 -19.66 8.74
N ASN A 188 -7.16 -18.45 8.24
CA ASN A 188 -8.47 -17.81 8.30
C ASN A 188 -8.88 -17.42 6.88
N LEU A 189 -9.56 -18.32 6.19
CA LEU A 189 -9.98 -18.16 4.80
C LEU A 189 -10.92 -16.98 4.65
N THR A 190 -11.80 -16.72 5.61
CA THR A 190 -12.71 -15.57 5.54
C THR A 190 -11.93 -14.26 5.39
N LYS A 191 -10.97 -14.01 6.28
CA LYS A 191 -10.13 -12.80 6.22
C LYS A 191 -9.27 -12.77 4.96
N LEU A 192 -8.66 -13.90 4.60
CA LEU A 192 -7.76 -14.00 3.44
C LEU A 192 -8.51 -13.72 2.14
N VAL A 193 -9.61 -14.44 1.88
CA VAL A 193 -10.37 -14.38 0.63
C VAL A 193 -11.09 -13.04 0.50
N PHE A 194 -11.70 -12.52 1.57
CA PHE A 194 -12.33 -11.19 1.52
C PHE A 194 -11.30 -10.11 1.20
N TYR A 195 -10.13 -10.16 1.85
CA TYR A 195 -9.04 -9.23 1.57
C TYR A 195 -8.53 -9.36 0.13
N ALA A 196 -8.30 -10.60 -0.34
CA ALA A 196 -7.83 -10.87 -1.70
C ALA A 196 -8.74 -10.29 -2.77
N ILE A 197 -10.04 -10.58 -2.68
CA ILE A 197 -11.03 -10.12 -3.66
C ILE A 197 -11.15 -8.60 -3.59
N ARG A 198 -11.18 -8.00 -2.39
CA ARG A 198 -11.23 -6.55 -2.23
C ARG A 198 -10.04 -5.86 -2.89
N VAL A 199 -8.83 -6.32 -2.59
CA VAL A 199 -7.59 -5.78 -3.14
C VAL A 199 -7.58 -5.87 -4.66
N PHE A 200 -8.05 -7.00 -5.19
CA PHE A 200 -8.12 -7.22 -6.63
C PHE A 200 -9.15 -6.31 -7.31
N LEU A 201 -10.40 -6.27 -6.85
CA LEU A 201 -11.47 -5.50 -7.47
C LEU A 201 -11.20 -3.99 -7.45
N ASN A 202 -10.53 -3.50 -6.40
CA ASN A 202 -10.16 -2.09 -6.27
C ASN A 202 -8.77 -1.77 -6.82
N ARG A 203 -8.06 -2.77 -7.37
CA ARG A 203 -6.69 -2.64 -7.91
C ARG A 203 -5.72 -2.01 -6.91
N GLU A 204 -5.89 -2.24 -5.61
CA GLU A 204 -5.22 -1.48 -4.54
C GLU A 204 -3.69 -1.53 -4.66
N MET A 205 -3.13 -2.69 -5.01
CA MET A 205 -1.68 -2.86 -5.16
C MET A 205 -1.10 -2.15 -6.39
N GLU A 206 -1.82 -2.19 -7.52
CA GLU A 206 -1.43 -1.48 -8.74
C GLU A 206 -1.45 0.02 -8.50
N GLN A 207 -2.51 0.51 -7.86
CA GLN A 207 -2.66 1.91 -7.49
C GLN A 207 -1.53 2.36 -6.55
N LEU A 208 -1.17 1.54 -5.56
CA LEU A 208 -0.07 1.84 -4.62
C LEU A 208 1.27 1.95 -5.34
N GLN A 209 1.55 1.06 -6.30
CA GLN A 209 2.78 1.15 -7.08
C GLN A 209 2.82 2.45 -7.90
N ARG A 210 1.76 2.72 -8.66
CA ARG A 210 1.66 3.90 -9.54
C ARG A 210 1.77 5.21 -8.76
N VAL A 211 1.09 5.33 -7.61
CA VAL A 211 1.14 6.55 -6.82
C VAL A 211 2.51 6.77 -6.18
N LEU A 212 3.22 5.72 -5.75
CA LEU A 212 4.57 5.87 -5.20
C LEU A 212 5.55 6.37 -6.27
N GLU A 213 5.47 5.83 -7.49
CA GLU A 213 6.29 6.30 -8.62
C GLU A 213 5.98 7.78 -8.94
N ALA A 214 4.70 8.13 -9.13
CA ALA A 214 4.28 9.49 -9.44
C ALA A 214 4.60 10.49 -8.31
N ALA A 215 4.40 10.08 -7.05
CA ALA A 215 4.67 10.91 -5.88
C ALA A 215 6.12 11.36 -5.84
N PHE A 216 7.07 10.44 -6.04
CA PHE A 216 8.49 10.79 -5.97
C PHE A 216 9.00 11.54 -7.20
N GLN A 217 8.30 11.46 -8.33
CA GLN A 217 8.55 12.39 -9.43
C GLN A 217 8.13 13.82 -9.08
N LEU A 218 6.93 14.00 -8.51
CA LEU A 218 6.34 15.30 -8.18
C LEU A 218 6.87 15.95 -6.90
N LEU A 219 7.35 15.16 -5.93
CA LEU A 219 7.85 15.69 -4.67
C LEU A 219 9.01 16.67 -4.92
N GLU A 220 8.97 17.81 -4.24
CA GLU A 220 10.11 18.71 -4.15
C GLU A 220 11.30 18.00 -3.48
N PRO A 221 12.55 18.47 -3.66
CA PRO A 221 13.67 18.02 -2.83
C PRO A 221 13.34 18.15 -1.35
N PHE A 222 13.63 17.10 -0.58
CA PHE A 222 13.28 16.94 0.84
C PHE A 222 11.77 16.79 1.12
N GLY A 223 10.94 16.74 0.07
CA GLY A 223 9.52 16.41 0.11
C GLY A 223 9.26 15.09 0.83
N ARG A 224 8.19 15.02 1.61
CA ARG A 224 7.86 13.85 2.45
C ARG A 224 6.64 13.09 1.94
N CYS A 225 6.79 11.78 1.82
CA CYS A 225 5.70 10.83 1.60
C CYS A 225 5.41 10.08 2.92
N VAL A 226 4.24 10.33 3.49
CA VAL A 226 3.75 9.70 4.71
C VAL A 226 2.75 8.61 4.33
N ILE A 227 3.00 7.39 4.77
CA ILE A 227 2.20 6.22 4.36
C ILE A 227 1.79 5.45 5.62
N ILE A 228 0.49 5.32 5.85
CA ILE A 228 -0.09 4.46 6.88
C ILE A 228 -0.54 3.18 6.20
N THR A 229 0.02 2.06 6.63
CA THR A 229 -0.31 0.72 6.14
C THR A 229 -1.03 -0.05 7.24
N PHE A 230 -2.00 -0.91 6.93
CA PHE A 230 -2.77 -1.71 7.89
C PHE A 230 -2.53 -3.21 7.76
N ASN A 231 -1.75 -3.61 6.77
CA ASN A 231 -1.36 -5.00 6.60
C ASN A 231 0.08 -5.14 6.12
N ARG A 232 0.57 -6.38 6.23
CA ARG A 232 1.94 -6.73 5.86
C ARG A 232 2.27 -6.42 4.39
N TRP A 233 1.29 -6.52 3.49
CA TRP A 233 1.51 -6.43 2.04
C TRP A 233 1.80 -5.03 1.59
N GLU A 234 0.99 -4.09 2.07
CA GLU A 234 1.22 -2.67 1.91
C GLU A 234 2.62 -2.30 2.43
N SER A 235 2.98 -2.74 3.64
CA SER A 235 4.31 -2.49 4.19
C SER A 235 5.44 -3.13 3.38
N VAL A 236 5.21 -4.31 2.79
CA VAL A 236 6.18 -4.96 1.88
C VAL A 236 6.33 -4.14 0.60
N ALA A 237 5.24 -3.66 0.01
CA ALA A 237 5.28 -2.82 -1.19
C ALA A 237 6.05 -1.52 -0.94
N VAL A 238 5.77 -0.83 0.18
CA VAL A 238 6.52 0.37 0.59
C VAL A 238 8.00 0.07 0.79
N ARG A 239 8.35 -1.06 1.42
CA ARG A 239 9.75 -1.47 1.57
C ARG A 239 10.41 -1.79 0.24
N ARG A 240 9.72 -2.48 -0.68
CA ARG A 240 10.25 -2.80 -2.01
C ARG A 240 10.51 -1.52 -2.81
N PHE A 241 9.58 -0.57 -2.77
CA PHE A 241 9.77 0.74 -3.38
C PHE A 241 10.99 1.46 -2.81
N LEU A 242 11.11 1.52 -1.47
CA LEU A 242 12.29 2.09 -0.81
C LEU A 242 13.58 1.38 -1.24
N ARG A 243 13.62 0.04 -1.24
CA ARG A 243 14.80 -0.73 -1.66
C ARG A 243 15.23 -0.40 -3.09
N ALA A 244 14.27 -0.21 -3.99
CA ALA A 244 14.57 0.13 -5.37
C ALA A 244 15.16 1.55 -5.55
N HIS A 245 14.93 2.46 -4.59
CA HIS A 245 15.30 3.87 -4.71
C HIS A 245 16.21 4.38 -3.57
N GLU A 246 16.66 3.54 -2.65
CA GLU A 246 17.58 3.97 -1.60
C GLU A 246 19.02 3.90 -2.08
N GLU A 247 19.84 4.86 -1.66
CA GLU A 247 21.28 4.76 -1.83
C GLU A 247 21.88 3.84 -0.76
N PRO A 248 22.97 3.13 -1.08
CA PRO A 248 23.74 2.42 -0.07
C PRO A 248 24.21 3.39 1.03
N PRO A 249 24.30 2.93 2.30
CA PRO A 249 24.95 3.72 3.34
C PRO A 249 26.38 4.05 2.93
N ARG A 250 26.90 5.21 3.35
CA ARG A 250 28.25 5.68 2.97
C ARG A 250 29.33 4.63 3.20
N THR A 251 29.23 3.85 4.28
CA THR A 251 30.14 2.74 4.61
C THR A 251 30.12 1.60 3.60
N ALA A 252 29.02 1.38 2.88
CA ALA A 252 28.91 0.37 1.82
C ALA A 252 29.49 0.87 0.49
N THR A 253 29.43 2.18 0.20
CA THR A 253 30.16 2.82 -0.91
C THR A 253 31.65 3.00 -0.61
N GLU A 254 32.03 3.11 0.67
CA GLU A 254 33.41 3.18 1.16
C GLU A 254 34.07 1.81 1.35
N ILE A 255 33.44 0.70 0.95
CA ILE A 255 34.15 -0.57 0.69
C ILE A 255 34.95 -0.43 -0.62
N SER A 256 35.82 0.57 -0.62
CA SER A 256 37.11 0.64 -1.26
C SER A 256 38.12 -0.12 -0.36
N PRO A 257 39.22 -0.62 -0.93
CA PRO A 257 39.94 -1.77 -0.41
C PRO A 257 40.85 -1.41 0.77
N SER A 258 40.36 -1.60 1.99
CA SER A 258 41.22 -1.90 3.14
C SER A 258 40.38 -2.46 4.29
N ALA A 259 40.03 -3.73 4.17
CA ALA A 259 39.88 -4.57 5.35
C ALA A 259 40.79 -5.77 5.08
N ALA A 260 42.07 -5.58 5.43
CA ALA A 260 43.05 -6.63 5.39
C ALA A 260 42.52 -7.84 6.17
N LEU A 261 42.35 -8.97 5.47
CA LEU A 261 42.45 -10.26 6.13
C LEU A 261 43.85 -10.35 6.76
N PRO A 262 44.01 -11.04 7.90
CA PRO A 262 45.33 -11.28 8.47
C PRO A 262 46.20 -11.96 7.40
N PRO A 263 47.50 -11.64 7.34
CA PRO A 263 48.36 -12.11 6.26
C PRO A 263 48.44 -13.64 6.32
N THR A 264 47.80 -14.31 5.38
CA THR A 264 48.28 -15.62 4.95
C THR A 264 49.48 -15.36 4.07
N SER A 265 50.63 -15.83 4.52
CA SER A 265 51.86 -15.86 3.75
C SER A 265 51.59 -16.49 2.38
N ASP A 266 51.53 -15.67 1.34
CA ASP A 266 52.11 -15.99 0.04
C ASP A 266 52.22 -14.72 -0.79
N ASN A 267 53.46 -14.43 -1.16
CA ASN A 267 53.86 -13.36 -2.07
C ASN A 267 53.22 -13.58 -3.44
N ASN A 268 52.42 -12.63 -3.91
CA ASN A 268 52.66 -12.08 -5.25
C ASN A 268 51.99 -10.72 -5.44
N SER A 269 52.79 -9.74 -5.85
CA SER A 269 52.37 -8.42 -6.29
C SER A 269 51.32 -8.50 -7.40
N ASN A 270 50.17 -7.86 -7.18
CA ASN A 270 49.52 -7.06 -8.23
C ASN A 270 48.51 -6.11 -7.59
N ASN A 271 48.92 -4.85 -7.54
CA ASN A 271 48.14 -3.74 -7.02
C ASN A 271 47.13 -3.31 -8.10
N ASN A 272 45.88 -3.79 -7.99
CA ASN A 272 44.75 -3.31 -8.80
C ASN A 272 43.53 -3.12 -7.89
N ASN A 273 43.39 -1.92 -7.33
CA ASN A 273 42.23 -1.49 -6.52
C ASN A 273 40.99 -1.24 -7.40
N THR A 274 40.52 -2.28 -8.08
CA THR A 274 39.19 -2.28 -8.71
C THR A 274 38.33 -3.28 -7.95
N PRO A 275 37.14 -2.91 -7.43
CA PRO A 275 36.24 -3.89 -6.82
C PRO A 275 35.97 -5.00 -7.83
N SER A 276 36.09 -6.26 -7.40
CA SER A 276 35.79 -7.41 -8.27
C SER A 276 34.39 -7.24 -8.88
N SER A 277 34.24 -7.61 -10.16
CA SER A 277 32.99 -7.48 -10.92
C SER A 277 31.78 -8.03 -10.14
N GLU A 278 31.97 -9.15 -9.43
CA GLU A 278 30.96 -9.80 -8.58
C GLU A 278 30.50 -8.92 -7.41
N LYS A 279 31.39 -8.15 -6.76
CA LYS A 279 31.01 -7.27 -5.64
C LYS A 279 30.20 -6.08 -6.14
N LYS A 280 30.56 -5.52 -7.30
CA LYS A 280 29.77 -4.45 -7.95
C LYS A 280 28.39 -4.96 -8.35
N GLN A 281 28.33 -6.16 -8.91
CA GLN A 281 27.08 -6.81 -9.27
C GLN A 281 26.18 -7.05 -8.06
N ARG A 282 26.73 -7.59 -6.97
CA ARG A 282 25.98 -7.81 -5.72
C ARG A 282 25.50 -6.53 -5.06
N LEU A 283 26.28 -5.45 -5.13
CA LEU A 283 25.87 -4.15 -4.62
C LEU A 283 24.74 -3.55 -5.48
N ALA A 284 24.80 -3.70 -6.80
CA ALA A 284 23.73 -3.29 -7.72
C ALA A 284 22.44 -4.12 -7.55
N GLU A 285 22.55 -5.40 -7.20
CA GLU A 285 21.38 -6.24 -6.84
C GLU A 285 20.71 -5.78 -5.53
N LEU A 286 21.51 -5.37 -4.54
CA LEU A 286 21.02 -4.89 -3.25
C LEU A 286 20.50 -3.45 -3.31
N TYR A 287 21.08 -2.62 -4.16
CA TYR A 287 20.75 -1.22 -4.37
C TYR A 287 20.53 -0.94 -5.87
N PRO A 288 19.36 -1.29 -6.42
CA PRO A 288 19.06 -1.14 -7.85
C PRO A 288 19.27 0.27 -8.38
N LEU A 289 19.10 1.30 -7.54
CA LEU A 289 19.32 2.70 -7.92
C LEU A 289 20.73 2.96 -8.48
N LEU A 290 21.75 2.24 -8.00
CA LEU A 290 23.14 2.38 -8.46
C LEU A 290 23.31 2.08 -9.95
N GLY A 291 22.49 1.18 -10.49
CA GLY A 291 22.49 0.82 -11.91
C GLY A 291 21.48 1.61 -12.74
N SER A 292 20.88 2.67 -12.20
CA SER A 292 19.83 3.45 -12.85
C SER A 292 20.22 4.92 -13.05
N ASP A 293 19.63 5.54 -14.07
CA ASP A 293 19.71 6.98 -14.33
C ASP A 293 18.67 7.79 -13.52
N GLY A 294 18.15 7.23 -12.43
CA GLY A 294 17.17 7.90 -11.58
C GLY A 294 17.69 9.23 -11.04
N ALA A 295 16.87 10.28 -11.07
CA ALA A 295 17.27 11.65 -10.69
C ALA A 295 17.25 11.94 -9.19
N PHE A 296 16.76 11.01 -8.37
CA PHE A 296 16.63 11.18 -6.92
C PHE A 296 16.89 9.86 -6.19
N ALA A 297 17.17 9.97 -4.90
CA ALA A 297 17.14 8.85 -3.97
C ALA A 297 16.00 9.03 -2.96
N VAL A 298 15.62 7.92 -2.32
CA VAL A 298 14.57 7.87 -1.30
C VAL A 298 15.20 7.43 0.00
N ARG A 299 14.99 8.23 1.04
CA ARG A 299 15.46 7.94 2.38
C ARG A 299 14.29 7.75 3.32
N ARG A 300 14.43 6.83 4.26
CA ARG A 300 13.52 6.74 5.40
C ARG A 300 13.95 7.72 6.49
N THR A 301 13.04 8.57 6.97
CA THR A 301 13.38 9.58 8.00
C THR A 301 13.46 8.99 9.41
N ALA A 302 12.69 7.92 9.68
CA ALA A 302 12.66 7.23 10.97
C ALA A 302 12.20 5.78 10.80
N ARG A 303 12.46 4.93 11.80
CA ARG A 303 11.88 3.57 11.81
C ARG A 303 10.35 3.66 11.74
N PRO A 304 9.67 2.72 11.06
CA PRO A 304 8.22 2.76 10.98
C PRO A 304 7.60 2.76 12.38
N ALA A 305 6.66 3.67 12.61
CA ALA A 305 6.03 3.84 13.91
C ALA A 305 4.76 2.97 14.00
N LYS A 306 4.52 2.41 15.18
CA LYS A 306 3.26 1.74 15.52
C LYS A 306 2.44 2.64 16.44
N PRO A 307 1.11 2.46 16.48
CA PRO A 307 0.25 3.13 17.45
C PRO A 307 0.71 2.94 18.89
N THR A 308 0.47 3.94 19.72
CA THR A 308 0.70 3.85 21.16
C THR A 308 -0.38 2.98 21.82
N PRO A 309 -0.14 2.41 23.01
CA PRO A 309 -1.16 1.67 23.76
C PRO A 309 -2.44 2.50 24.00
N GLU A 310 -2.30 3.80 24.24
CA GLU A 310 -3.42 4.73 24.41
C GLU A 310 -4.26 4.88 23.13
N GLU A 311 -3.60 4.94 21.97
CA GLU A 311 -4.27 4.99 20.67
C GLU A 311 -5.02 3.69 20.40
N LEU A 312 -4.42 2.54 20.69
CA LEU A 312 -5.06 1.23 20.51
C LEU A 312 -6.32 1.08 21.36
N HIS A 313 -6.34 1.67 22.56
CA HIS A 313 -7.52 1.67 23.41
C HIS A 313 -8.66 2.52 22.81
N LYS A 314 -8.33 3.67 22.22
CA LYS A 314 -9.30 4.59 21.59
C LYS A 314 -9.76 4.11 20.20
N ASN A 315 -8.88 3.43 19.46
CA ASN A 315 -9.13 3.00 18.10
C ASN A 315 -8.54 1.61 17.83
N GLN A 316 -9.34 0.57 18.04
CA GLN A 316 -8.93 -0.81 17.76
C GLN A 316 -8.56 -1.06 16.29
N ARG A 317 -8.96 -0.19 15.35
CA ARG A 317 -8.66 -0.32 13.91
C ARG A 317 -7.20 -0.04 13.61
N SER A 318 -6.50 0.70 14.47
CA SER A 318 -5.06 0.97 14.28
C SER A 318 -4.17 -0.20 14.72
N HIS A 319 -4.72 -1.28 15.30
CA HIS A 319 -3.90 -2.40 15.83
C HIS A 319 -2.83 -2.95 14.87
N SER A 320 -3.16 -3.06 13.59
CA SER A 320 -2.22 -3.56 12.57
C SER A 320 -1.55 -2.44 11.78
N SER A 321 -1.76 -1.17 12.17
CA SER A 321 -1.24 -0.04 11.42
C SER A 321 0.25 0.19 11.65
N MET A 322 0.91 0.71 10.62
CA MET A 322 2.30 1.09 10.65
C MET A 322 2.51 2.33 9.78
N LEU A 323 3.05 3.38 10.37
CA LEU A 323 3.36 4.65 9.73
C LEU A 323 4.80 4.62 9.19
N HIS A 324 4.94 4.84 7.89
CA HIS A 324 6.19 5.05 7.19
C HIS A 324 6.32 6.52 6.80
N VAL A 325 7.53 7.07 6.96
CA VAL A 325 7.86 8.40 6.45
C VAL A 325 9.09 8.27 5.57
N LEU A 326 8.88 8.53 4.28
CA LEU A 326 9.89 8.54 3.25
C LEU A 326 10.14 9.98 2.80
N GLU A 327 11.35 10.27 2.39
CA GLU A 327 11.79 11.61 1.99
C GLU A 327 12.56 11.52 0.68
N LYS A 328 12.23 12.39 -0.27
CA LYS A 328 12.98 12.53 -1.52
C LYS A 328 14.26 13.30 -1.23
N VAL A 329 15.40 12.75 -1.60
CA VAL A 329 16.70 13.43 -1.44
C VAL A 329 17.42 13.48 -2.79
N PRO A 330 18.22 14.54 -3.04
CA PRO A 330 19.15 14.53 -4.17
C PRO A 330 20.09 13.33 -4.07
N ARG A 331 20.51 12.79 -5.21
CA ARG A 331 21.52 11.73 -5.23
C ARG A 331 22.85 12.25 -4.73
N SER A 332 23.55 11.43 -3.95
CA SER A 332 24.88 11.73 -3.43
C SER A 332 25.97 11.43 -4.46
N VAL A 333 25.67 10.57 -5.43
CA VAL A 333 26.58 10.10 -6.48
C VAL A 333 26.09 10.64 -7.82
N CYS A 334 26.64 11.77 -8.24
CA CYS A 334 26.63 12.24 -9.63
C CYS A 334 28.07 12.28 -10.14
#